data_AF-A0A960M062-F1
#
_entry.id   AF-A0A960M062-F1
#
_cell.length_a   1.000
_cell.length_b   1.000
_cell.length_c   1.000
_cell.angle_alpha   90.00
_cell.angle_beta   90.00
_cell.angle_gamma   90.00
#
_symmetry.space_group_name_H-M   'P 1'
#
loop_
_entity.id
_entity.type
_entity.pdbx_description
1 polymer ?
#
loop_
_entity_poly.entity_id
_entity_poly.type
_entity_poly.pdbx_seq_one_letter_code
_entity_poly.pdbx_strand_id
1 'polypeptide(L)'
;MDKDGWRKFLELMVEMGDPKELDELSRLLFTSEERDAISKRIRIIEELLKGEKTQREIATNFHLSIAKITRGSNALKEVSEKMKQFLKKILNLS
;
A
#
# COMPACT_ATOMS: atom_id res chain seq x y z
N MET A 1 -11.21 13.94 -9.41
CA MET A 1 -11.56 12.74 -8.63
C MET A 1 -13.02 12.86 -8.27
N ASP A 2 -13.83 11.87 -8.63
CA ASP A 2 -15.20 11.77 -8.13
C ASP A 2 -15.16 11.47 -6.62
N LYS A 3 -15.55 12.45 -5.81
CA LYS A 3 -15.47 12.37 -4.34
C LYS A 3 -16.52 11.41 -3.78
N ASP A 4 -17.67 11.31 -4.44
CA ASP A 4 -18.78 10.47 -3.97
C ASP A 4 -18.48 9.01 -4.24
N GLY A 5 -17.98 8.69 -5.45
CA GLY A 5 -17.49 7.36 -5.78
C GLY A 5 -16.36 6.90 -4.85
N TRP A 6 -15.38 7.77 -4.57
CA TRP A 6 -14.28 7.44 -3.65
C TRP A 6 -14.76 7.20 -2.22
N ARG A 7 -15.68 8.01 -1.72
CA ARG A 7 -16.26 7.82 -0.38
C ARG A 7 -17.01 6.50 -0.28
N LYS A 8 -17.84 6.16 -1.27
CA LYS A 8 -18.56 4.87 -1.31
C LYS A 8 -17.59 3.69 -1.34
N PHE A 9 -16.50 3.79 -2.08
CA PHE A 9 -15.45 2.77 -2.07
C PHE A 9 -14.88 2.56 -0.65
N LEU A 10 -14.55 3.63 0.07
CA LEU A 10 -14.04 3.52 1.45
C LEU A 10 -15.08 2.92 2.40
N GLU A 11 -16.35 3.31 2.30
CA GLU A 11 -17.45 2.77 3.10
C GLU A 11 -17.61 1.26 2.84
N LEU A 12 -17.61 0.82 1.57
CA LEU A 12 -17.65 -0.60 1.21
C LEU A 12 -16.48 -1.39 1.83
N MET A 13 -15.26 -0.86 1.77
CA MET A 13 -14.08 -1.54 2.32
C MET A 13 -14.13 -1.70 3.85
N VAL A 14 -14.81 -0.80 4.56
CA VAL A 14 -14.96 -0.85 6.03
C VAL A 14 -16.04 -1.85 6.46
N GLU A 15 -17.14 -1.94 5.71
CA GLU A 15 -18.24 -2.88 6.00
C GLU A 15 -17.85 -4.34 5.73
N MET A 16 -16.93 -4.58 4.81
CA MET A 16 -16.47 -5.92 4.46
C MET A 16 -15.55 -6.48 5.55
N GLY A 17 -16.10 -7.37 6.39
CA GLY A 17 -15.39 -8.00 7.51
C GLY A 17 -14.65 -9.30 7.17
N ASP A 18 -14.90 -9.89 5.99
CA ASP A 18 -14.25 -11.13 5.54
C ASP A 18 -13.20 -10.84 4.43
N PRO A 19 -11.93 -11.22 4.64
CA PRO A 19 -10.90 -11.15 3.60
C PRO A 19 -11.28 -11.79 2.26
N LYS A 20 -12.12 -12.85 2.26
CA LYS A 20 -12.57 -13.51 1.02
C LYS A 20 -13.52 -12.62 0.22
N GLU A 21 -14.46 -11.97 0.90
CA GLU A 21 -15.40 -11.03 0.29
C GLU A 21 -14.66 -9.80 -0.24
N LEU A 22 -13.67 -9.30 0.50
CA LEU A 22 -12.79 -8.22 0.04
C LEU A 22 -11.99 -8.59 -1.21
N ASP A 23 -11.46 -9.81 -1.27
CA ASP A 23 -10.71 -10.30 -2.43
C ASP A 23 -11.62 -10.44 -3.67
N GLU A 24 -12.85 -10.91 -3.49
CA GLU A 24 -13.86 -10.93 -4.56
C GLU A 24 -14.23 -9.51 -5.03
N LEU A 25 -14.51 -8.60 -4.11
CA LEU A 25 -14.77 -7.19 -4.45
C LEU A 25 -13.58 -6.56 -5.19
N SER A 26 -12.35 -6.88 -4.79
CA SER A 26 -11.14 -6.38 -5.46
C SER A 26 -11.00 -6.90 -6.90
N ARG A 27 -11.54 -8.08 -7.20
CA ARG A 27 -11.58 -8.62 -8.56
C ARG A 27 -12.59 -7.90 -9.46
N LEU A 28 -13.65 -7.38 -8.88
CA LEU A 28 -14.63 -6.55 -9.58
C LEU A 28 -14.11 -5.13 -9.85
N LEU A 29 -13.46 -4.52 -8.86
CA LEU A 29 -13.09 -3.10 -8.91
C LEU A 29 -11.78 -2.80 -9.64
N PHE A 30 -10.86 -3.76 -9.70
CA PHE A 30 -9.50 -3.55 -10.20
C PHE A 30 -9.14 -4.54 -11.30
N THR A 31 -8.22 -4.16 -12.18
CA THR A 31 -7.60 -5.12 -13.10
C THR A 31 -6.56 -5.99 -12.40
N SER A 32 -6.09 -7.06 -13.06
CA SER A 32 -4.97 -7.87 -12.59
C SER A 32 -3.71 -7.04 -12.35
N GLU A 33 -3.42 -6.11 -13.25
CA GLU A 33 -2.23 -5.25 -13.21
C GLU A 33 -2.32 -4.26 -12.05
N GLU A 34 -3.52 -3.73 -11.77
CA GLU A 34 -3.74 -2.85 -10.64
C GLU A 34 -3.57 -3.58 -9.30
N ARG A 35 -4.09 -4.80 -9.16
CA ARG A 35 -3.86 -5.64 -7.97
C ARG A 35 -2.39 -5.96 -7.76
N ASP A 36 -1.66 -6.33 -8.82
CA ASP A 36 -0.21 -6.55 -8.76
C ASP A 36 0.53 -5.27 -8.35
N ALA A 37 0.14 -4.11 -8.91
CA ALA A 37 0.72 -2.83 -8.54
C ALA A 37 0.47 -2.47 -7.08
N ILE A 38 -0.73 -2.71 -6.54
CA ILE A 38 -1.06 -2.50 -5.13
C ILE A 38 -0.20 -3.43 -4.25
N SER A 39 -0.10 -4.71 -4.58
CA SER A 39 0.74 -5.68 -3.87
C SER A 39 2.20 -5.24 -3.80
N LYS A 40 2.78 -4.81 -4.92
CA LYS A 40 4.15 -4.26 -4.98
C LYS A 40 4.29 -3.01 -4.12
N ARG A 41 3.29 -2.12 -4.09
CA ARG A 41 3.31 -0.92 -3.23
C ARG A 41 3.34 -1.28 -1.75
N ILE A 42 2.58 -2.29 -1.31
CA ILE A 42 2.63 -2.76 0.08
C ILE A 42 4.04 -3.23 0.44
N ARG A 43 4.69 -4.02 -0.43
CA ARG A 43 6.07 -4.48 -0.19
C ARG A 43 7.10 -3.35 -0.16
N ILE A 44 6.94 -2.32 -0.99
CA ILE A 44 7.80 -1.12 -0.94
C ILE A 44 7.62 -0.39 0.39
N ILE A 45 6.38 -0.21 0.84
CA ILE A 45 6.08 0.45 2.13
C ILE A 45 6.68 -0.35 3.29
N GLU A 46 6.61 -1.68 3.24
CA GLU A 46 7.22 -2.58 4.22
C GLU A 46 8.74 -2.33 4.35
N GLU A 47 9.46 -2.33 3.23
CA GLU A 47 10.92 -2.12 3.24
C GLU A 47 11.30 -0.69 3.65
N LEU A 48 10.51 0.30 3.25
CA LEU A 48 10.69 1.69 3.68
C LEU A 48 10.46 1.86 5.19
N LEU A 49 9.52 1.11 5.78
CA LEU A 49 9.23 1.14 7.21
C LEU A 49 10.29 0.40 8.05
N LYS A 50 10.89 -0.66 7.51
CA LYS A 50 12.04 -1.36 8.12
C LYS A 50 13.25 -0.44 8.23
N GLY A 51 13.53 0.33 7.17
CA GLY A 51 14.64 1.29 7.15
C GLY A 51 16.04 0.66 7.05
N GLU A 52 16.12 -0.64 6.77
CA GLU A 52 17.38 -1.39 6.66
C GLU A 52 18.09 -1.17 5.32
N LYS A 53 17.34 -0.83 4.27
CA LYS A 53 17.84 -0.67 2.89
C LYS A 53 17.68 0.77 2.42
N THR A 54 18.65 1.24 1.66
CA THR A 54 18.56 2.51 0.94
C THR A 54 17.46 2.45 -0.13
N GLN A 55 16.91 3.60 -0.52
CA GLN A 55 15.93 3.67 -1.62
C GLN A 55 16.47 3.08 -2.92
N ARG A 56 17.78 3.16 -3.16
CA ARG A 56 18.44 2.60 -4.33
C ARG A 56 18.45 1.07 -4.28
N GLU A 57 18.76 0.47 -3.15
CA GLU A 57 18.71 -0.99 -2.97
C GLU A 57 17.28 -1.52 -3.10
N ILE A 58 16.29 -0.82 -2.54
CA ILE A 58 14.88 -1.16 -2.73
C ILE A 58 14.51 -1.08 -4.23
N ALA A 59 14.90 -0.02 -4.94
CA ALA A 59 14.64 0.11 -6.37
C ALA A 59 15.20 -1.08 -7.18
N THR A 60 16.44 -1.48 -6.89
CA THR A 60 17.09 -2.63 -7.51
C THR A 60 16.36 -3.95 -7.19
N ASN A 61 16.04 -4.20 -5.92
CA ASN A 61 15.39 -5.44 -5.49
C ASN A 61 13.99 -5.64 -6.09
N PHE A 62 13.25 -4.55 -6.30
CA PHE A 62 11.90 -4.61 -6.87
C PHE A 62 11.88 -4.44 -8.39
N HIS A 63 13.04 -4.25 -9.04
CA HIS A 63 13.16 -3.92 -10.46
C HIS A 63 12.31 -2.69 -10.84
N LEU A 64 12.35 -1.65 -9.98
CA LEU A 64 11.61 -0.40 -10.16
C LEU A 64 12.56 0.78 -10.28
N SER A 65 12.07 1.90 -10.83
CA SER A 65 12.84 3.13 -10.83
C SER A 65 12.95 3.72 -9.43
N ILE A 66 14.09 4.36 -9.13
CA ILE A 66 14.29 5.08 -7.86
C ILE A 66 13.18 6.11 -7.61
N ALA A 67 12.68 6.78 -8.67
CA ALA A 67 11.58 7.74 -8.59
C ALA A 67 10.27 7.13 -8.06
N LYS A 68 9.98 5.84 -8.32
CA LYS A 68 8.83 5.15 -7.71
C LYS A 68 9.03 4.98 -6.21
N ILE A 69 10.24 4.61 -5.78
CA ILE A 69 10.58 4.45 -4.36
C ILE A 69 10.55 5.80 -3.64
N THR A 70 11.12 6.84 -4.24
CA THR A 70 11.11 8.21 -3.66
C THR A 70 9.70 8.75 -3.47
N ARG A 71 8.79 8.52 -4.43
CA ARG A 71 7.36 8.86 -4.25
C ARG A 71 6.73 8.12 -3.09
N GLY A 72 7.01 6.82 -2.94
CA GLY A 72 6.54 6.04 -1.80
C GLY A 72 7.08 6.56 -0.46
N SER A 73 8.38 6.88 -0.39
CA SER A 73 9.00 7.44 0.80
C SER A 73 8.42 8.80 1.18
N ASN A 74 8.19 9.69 0.22
CA ASN A 74 7.56 10.98 0.48
C ASN A 74 6.11 10.82 0.94
N ALA A 75 5.32 9.96 0.30
CA ALA A 75 3.97 9.66 0.75
C ALA A 75 3.95 9.13 2.19
N LEU A 76 4.90 8.26 2.55
CA LEU A 76 5.03 7.71 3.90
C LEU A 76 5.40 8.77 4.93
N LYS A 77 6.14 9.83 4.57
CA LYS A 77 6.45 10.94 5.49
C LYS A 77 5.20 11.73 5.90
N GLU A 78 4.27 11.91 4.96
CA GLU A 78 2.99 12.61 5.18
C GLU A 78 1.96 11.78 5.98
N VAL A 79 2.20 10.48 6.13
CA VAL A 79 1.36 9.60 6.94
C VAL A 79 1.58 9.88 8.43
N SER A 80 0.49 9.94 9.21
CA SER A 80 0.55 10.18 10.65
C SER A 80 1.33 9.08 11.38
N GLU A 81 1.99 9.44 12.50
CA GLU A 81 2.72 8.46 13.32
C GLU A 81 1.83 7.32 13.82
N LYS A 82 0.56 7.61 14.16
CA LYS A 82 -0.43 6.59 14.53
C LYS A 82 -0.61 5.55 13.42
N MET A 83 -0.72 5.99 12.17
CA MET A 83 -0.87 5.10 11.03
C MET A 83 0.43 4.33 10.74
N LYS A 84 1.61 4.96 10.85
CA LYS A 84 2.90 4.25 10.72
C LYS A 84 3.03 3.13 11.77
N GLN A 85 2.69 3.39 13.02
CA GLN A 85 2.71 2.38 14.08
C GLN A 85 1.71 1.26 13.82
N PHE A 86 0.51 1.59 13.36
CA PHE A 86 -0.49 0.60 12.94
C PHE A 86 0.04 -0.30 11.82
N LEU A 87 0.64 0.29 10.78
CA LEU A 87 1.24 -0.45 9.67
C LEU A 87 2.37 -1.38 10.14
N LYS A 88 3.27 -0.89 10.99
CA LYS A 88 4.34 -1.73 11.57
C LYS A 88 3.77 -2.93 12.32
N LYS A 89 2.73 -2.73 13.12
CA LYS A 89 2.05 -3.82 13.85
C LYS A 89 1.43 -4.85 12.90
N ILE A 90 0.64 -4.41 11.92
CA ILE A 90 -0.07 -5.32 11.00
C ILE A 90 0.89 -6.07 10.06
N LEU A 91 1.97 -5.41 9.65
CA LEU A 91 3.00 -6.00 8.77
C LEU A 91 4.03 -6.83 9.54
N ASN A 92 3.86 -7.03 10.85
CA ASN A 92 4.80 -7.75 11.73
C ASN A 92 6.24 -7.23 11.65
N LEU A 93 6.38 -5.90 11.57
CA LEU A 93 7.65 -5.19 11.62
C LEU A 93 7.92 -4.83 13.08
N SER A 94 8.43 -5.80 13.84
CA SER A 94 8.86 -5.65 15.24
C SER A 94 10.29 -5.15 15.33
#